data_AF-A0A930FIY6-F1
#
_entry.id   AF-A0A930FIY6-F1
#
_cell.length_a   1.000
_cell.length_b   1.000
_cell.length_c   1.000
_cell.angle_alpha   90.00
_cell.angle_beta   90.00
_cell.angle_gamma   90.00
#
_symmetry.space_group_name_H-M   'P 1'
#
loop_
_entity.id
_entity.type
_entity.pdbx_description
1 polymer ?
#
loop_
_entity_poly.entity_id
_entity_poly.type
_entity_poly.pdbx_seq_one_letter_code
_entity_poly.pdbx_strand_id
1 'polypeptide(L)'
;MTFDGIFTKWMMDEVAPQLVGGRITKIHQPLPYDVQFTIRANRKNYLLVCSAHPMMARVQFISEKPENPEVAPNFCMILRKYLEGAIIQSFTQVENDRILHLDVSTRDELGDKAGYRFTIEMMGRHSNLFLVNQEDNTIIDCVKRVSLGQNSYRTLQPGASYVMPPQTQKKNPFEYSLFELDSLLHPFIGEP
;
A
#
# COMPACT_ATOMS: atom_id res chain seq x y z
N MET A 1 18.76 3.43 5.89
CA MET A 1 17.77 3.49 6.98
C MET A 1 16.79 2.35 6.78
N THR A 2 16.35 1.69 7.85
CA THR A 2 15.32 0.64 7.75
C THR A 2 13.98 1.27 7.39
N PHE A 3 13.21 0.63 6.49
CA PHE A 3 11.85 1.05 6.17
C PHE A 3 10.95 0.66 7.36
N ASP A 4 10.91 1.49 8.40
CA ASP A 4 10.07 1.33 9.59
C ASP A 4 8.82 2.21 9.51
N GLY A 5 7.96 2.15 10.54
CA GLY A 5 6.73 2.94 10.58
C GLY A 5 6.95 4.45 10.55
N ILE A 6 7.98 4.93 11.26
CA ILE A 6 8.30 6.37 11.35
C ILE A 6 8.79 6.88 10.00
N PHE A 7 9.71 6.17 9.37
CA PHE A 7 10.18 6.51 8.02
C PHE A 7 9.03 6.46 7.01
N THR A 8 8.15 5.46 7.12
CA THR A 8 6.95 5.34 6.28
C THR A 8 6.06 6.57 6.43
N LYS A 9 5.86 7.07 7.66
CA LYS A 9 5.09 8.29 7.94
C LYS A 9 5.68 9.50 7.23
N TRP A 10 6.98 9.75 7.40
CA TRP A 10 7.65 10.88 6.77
C TRP A 10 7.64 10.79 5.25
N MET A 11 7.86 9.61 4.69
CA MET A 11 7.75 9.37 3.25
C MET A 11 6.33 9.65 2.74
N MET A 12 5.30 9.21 3.48
CA MET A 12 3.91 9.47 3.13
C MET A 12 3.52 10.95 3.19
N ASP A 13 4.08 11.70 4.14
CA ASP A 13 3.89 13.15 4.24
C ASP A 13 4.45 13.90 3.02
N GLU A 14 5.47 13.36 2.37
CA GLU A 14 6.01 13.90 1.11
C GLU A 14 5.23 13.40 -0.13
N VAL A 15 4.90 12.11 -0.18
CA VAL A 15 4.35 11.45 -1.36
C VAL A 15 2.86 11.71 -1.54
N ALA A 16 2.05 11.57 -0.48
CA ALA A 16 0.60 11.62 -0.60
C ALA A 16 0.07 12.95 -1.16
N PRO A 17 0.51 14.13 -0.68
CA PRO A 17 0.01 15.41 -1.17
C PRO A 17 0.26 15.65 -2.67
N GLN A 18 1.26 14.98 -3.25
CA GLN A 18 1.60 15.11 -4.67
C GLN A 18 0.67 14.29 -5.57
N LEU A 19 0.02 13.25 -5.04
CA LEU A 19 -0.70 12.25 -5.82
C LEU A 19 -2.21 12.27 -5.64
N VAL A 20 -2.72 12.75 -4.49
CA VAL A 20 -4.17 12.85 -4.24
C VAL A 20 -4.84 13.75 -5.28
N GLY A 21 -5.98 13.29 -5.81
CA GLY A 21 -6.66 13.91 -6.96
C GLY A 21 -6.01 13.62 -8.32
N GLY A 22 -4.84 12.97 -8.33
CA GLY A 22 -4.15 12.52 -9.52
C GLY A 22 -4.85 11.37 -10.23
N ARG A 23 -4.58 11.22 -11.53
CA ARG A 23 -5.07 10.13 -12.36
C ARG A 23 -3.98 9.10 -12.60
N ILE A 24 -4.25 7.82 -12.35
CA ILE A 24 -3.38 6.73 -12.76
C ILE A 24 -3.51 6.58 -14.28
N THR A 25 -2.42 6.79 -15.02
CA THR A 25 -2.44 6.82 -16.49
C THR A 25 -1.87 5.58 -17.12
N LYS A 26 -0.89 4.92 -16.48
CA LYS A 26 -0.29 3.67 -16.94
C LYS A 26 0.16 2.84 -15.75
N ILE A 27 0.09 1.52 -15.89
CA ILE A 27 0.56 0.57 -14.88
C ILE A 27 1.48 -0.44 -15.55
N HIS A 28 2.63 -0.69 -14.93
CA HIS A 28 3.58 -1.70 -15.36
C HIS A 28 4.07 -2.52 -14.16
N GLN A 29 4.62 -3.69 -14.44
CA GLN A 29 5.26 -4.55 -13.44
C GLN A 29 6.63 -4.97 -14.00
N PRO A 30 7.67 -4.12 -13.84
CA PRO A 30 8.99 -4.38 -14.41
C PRO A 30 9.70 -5.58 -13.76
N LEU A 31 9.43 -5.82 -12.47
CA LEU A 31 9.98 -6.95 -11.71
C LEU A 31 8.85 -7.74 -11.04
N PRO A 32 9.06 -9.02 -10.68
CA PRO A 32 8.00 -9.88 -10.14
C PRO A 32 7.27 -9.32 -8.92
N TYR A 33 7.94 -8.52 -8.09
CA TYR A 33 7.37 -7.96 -6.86
C TYR A 33 7.16 -6.45 -6.89
N ASP A 34 7.39 -5.81 -8.04
CA ASP A 34 7.41 -4.35 -8.13
C ASP A 34 6.35 -3.90 -9.13
N VAL A 35 5.39 -3.10 -8.65
CA VAL A 35 4.41 -2.44 -9.50
C VAL A 35 4.77 -0.98 -9.64
N GLN A 36 4.73 -0.48 -10.87
CA GLN A 36 4.98 0.90 -11.22
C GLN A 36 3.69 1.55 -11.71
N PHE A 37 3.31 2.66 -11.06
CA PHE A 37 2.24 3.54 -11.49
C PHE A 37 2.81 4.79 -12.13
N THR A 38 2.29 5.16 -13.30
CA THR A 38 2.47 6.49 -13.88
C THR A 38 1.24 7.33 -13.52
N ILE A 39 1.43 8.35 -12.69
CA ILE A 39 0.34 9.16 -12.13
C ILE A 39 0.46 10.59 -12.66
N ARG A 40 -0.62 11.08 -13.25
CA ARG A 40 -0.73 12.47 -13.72
C ARG A 40 -1.41 13.28 -12.63
N ALA A 41 -0.67 14.16 -11.98
CA ALA A 41 -1.17 15.06 -10.94
C ALA A 41 -0.49 16.43 -11.05
N ASN A 42 -1.19 17.51 -10.68
CA ASN A 42 -0.59 18.86 -10.57
C ASN A 42 0.26 19.29 -11.78
N ARG A 43 -0.23 19.02 -12.99
CA ARG A 43 0.49 19.29 -14.25
C ARG A 43 1.84 18.57 -14.43
N LYS A 44 2.22 17.62 -13.56
CA LYS A 44 3.37 16.72 -13.68
C LYS A 44 2.99 15.23 -13.87
N ASN A 45 3.96 14.44 -14.31
CA ASN A 45 3.91 12.98 -14.32
C ASN A 45 4.81 12.46 -13.20
N TYR A 46 4.26 11.61 -12.35
CA TYR A 46 4.97 10.93 -11.27
C TYR A 46 5.10 9.45 -11.62
N LEU A 47 6.28 8.89 -11.42
CA LEU A 47 6.51 7.45 -11.50
C LEU A 47 6.66 6.92 -10.08
N LEU A 48 5.63 6.24 -9.58
CA LEU A 48 5.60 5.65 -8.25
C LEU A 48 5.88 4.14 -8.38
N VAL A 49 6.88 3.64 -7.65
CA VAL A 49 7.12 2.19 -7.52
C VAL A 49 6.67 1.74 -6.15
N CYS A 50 5.92 0.64 -6.13
CA CYS A 50 5.52 -0.10 -4.94
C CYS A 50 6.14 -1.50 -5.03
N SER A 51 7.10 -1.80 -4.15
CA SER A 51 7.79 -3.08 -4.10
C SER A 51 7.35 -3.89 -2.89
N ALA A 52 7.02 -5.15 -3.12
CA ALA A 52 6.84 -6.18 -2.10
C ALA A 52 8.01 -7.18 -2.06
N HIS A 53 9.19 -6.79 -2.54
CA HIS A 53 10.36 -7.67 -2.52
C HIS A 53 10.74 -8.06 -1.08
N PRO A 54 11.05 -9.33 -0.77
CA PRO A 54 11.33 -9.81 0.58
C PRO A 54 12.36 -9.01 1.40
N MET A 55 13.35 -8.41 0.71
CA MET A 55 14.45 -7.65 1.32
C MET A 55 14.43 -6.15 1.02
N MET A 56 13.71 -5.70 -0.02
CA MET A 56 13.77 -4.31 -0.50
C MET A 56 12.37 -3.72 -0.73
N ALA A 57 11.38 -4.22 0.01
CA ALA A 57 10.03 -3.68 0.00
C ALA A 57 10.05 -2.20 0.37
N ARG A 58 9.44 -1.38 -0.48
CA ARG A 58 9.49 0.09 -0.40
C ARG A 58 8.42 0.72 -1.27
N VAL A 59 8.14 1.98 -0.99
CA VAL A 59 7.44 2.88 -1.90
C VAL A 59 8.33 4.08 -2.18
N GLN A 60 8.47 4.45 -3.45
CA GLN A 60 9.32 5.58 -3.83
C GLN A 60 8.91 6.16 -5.18
N PHE A 61 9.24 7.44 -5.38
CA PHE A 61 9.31 7.99 -6.73
C PHE A 61 10.60 7.58 -7.43
N ILE A 62 10.52 7.46 -8.75
CA ILE A 62 11.68 7.27 -9.62
C ILE A 62 11.68 8.32 -10.74
N SER A 63 12.87 8.72 -11.17
CA SER A 63 13.07 9.62 -12.31
C SER A 63 13.24 8.85 -13.61
N GLU A 64 13.90 7.70 -13.55
CA GLU A 64 14.20 6.86 -14.72
C GLU A 64 13.21 5.71 -14.83
N LYS A 65 12.74 5.47 -16.06
CA LYS A 65 11.78 4.39 -16.33
C LYS A 65 12.53 3.06 -16.52
N PRO A 66 12.26 2.03 -15.71
CA PRO A 66 12.82 0.70 -15.91
C PRO A 66 12.38 0.10 -17.25
N GLU A 67 13.18 -0.81 -17.78
CA GLU A 67 12.74 -1.70 -18.86
C GLU A 67 11.54 -2.52 -18.39
N ASN A 68 10.56 -2.67 -19.27
CA ASN A 68 9.34 -3.40 -18.98
C ASN A 68 9.36 -4.71 -19.75
N PRO A 69 8.87 -5.82 -19.17
CA PRO A 69 8.78 -7.07 -19.89
C PRO A 69 7.89 -6.91 -21.12
N GLU A 70 8.22 -7.63 -22.20
CA GLU A 70 7.43 -7.62 -23.44
C GLU A 70 5.99 -8.08 -23.19
N VAL A 71 5.82 -9.07 -22.31
CA VAL A 71 4.52 -9.59 -21.89
C VAL A 71 4.23 -9.13 -20.46
N ALA A 72 3.13 -8.42 -20.28
CA ALA A 72 2.69 -7.97 -18.96
C ALA A 72 2.23 -9.16 -18.10
N PRO A 73 2.70 -9.30 -16.84
CA PRO A 73 2.21 -10.32 -15.93
C PRO A 73 0.70 -10.18 -15.64
N ASN A 74 0.04 -11.29 -15.27
CA ASN A 74 -1.41 -11.32 -15.00
C ASN A 74 -1.86 -10.28 -13.96
N PHE A 75 -1.11 -10.13 -12.87
CA PHE A 75 -1.44 -9.16 -11.83
C PHE A 75 -1.43 -7.72 -12.39
N CYS A 76 -0.43 -7.37 -13.20
CA CYS A 76 -0.38 -6.08 -13.89
C CYS A 76 -1.61 -5.84 -14.77
N MET A 77 -2.04 -6.86 -15.53
CA MET A 77 -3.22 -6.75 -16.38
C MET A 77 -4.52 -6.54 -15.59
N ILE A 78 -4.66 -7.20 -14.43
CA ILE A 78 -5.78 -6.97 -13.52
C ILE A 78 -5.74 -5.55 -12.96
N LEU A 79 -4.58 -5.07 -12.50
CA LEU A 79 -4.46 -3.68 -12.05
C LEU A 79 -4.86 -2.69 -13.15
N ARG A 80 -4.47 -2.92 -14.41
CA ARG A 80 -4.87 -2.06 -15.53
C ARG A 80 -6.38 -2.01 -15.69
N LYS A 81 -7.05 -3.17 -15.65
CA LYS A 81 -8.52 -3.26 -15.76
C LYS A 81 -9.25 -2.38 -14.73
N TYR A 82 -8.76 -2.34 -13.49
CA TYR A 82 -9.48 -1.70 -12.37
C TYR A 82 -8.97 -0.30 -12.01
N LEU A 83 -7.67 -0.02 -12.22
CA LEU A 83 -7.01 1.19 -11.73
C LEU A 83 -6.56 2.14 -12.85
N GLU A 84 -6.42 1.69 -14.10
CA GLU A 84 -6.01 2.59 -15.18
C GLU A 84 -7.15 3.57 -15.50
N GLY A 85 -6.83 4.87 -15.51
CA GLY A 85 -7.79 5.95 -15.62
C GLY A 85 -8.45 6.37 -14.30
N ALA A 86 -8.27 5.59 -13.21
CA ALA A 86 -8.86 5.89 -11.91
C ALA A 86 -8.25 7.14 -11.26
N ILE A 87 -9.05 7.80 -10.41
CA ILE A 87 -8.65 9.00 -9.67
C ILE A 87 -8.32 8.62 -8.23
N ILE A 88 -7.12 8.97 -7.79
CA ILE A 88 -6.64 8.76 -6.43
C ILE A 88 -7.45 9.62 -5.46
N GLN A 89 -8.12 8.99 -4.51
CA GLN A 89 -8.91 9.64 -3.46
C GLN A 89 -8.06 9.90 -2.22
N SER A 90 -7.25 8.92 -1.82
CA SER A 90 -6.35 9.03 -0.67
C SER A 90 -5.15 8.11 -0.86
N PHE A 91 -4.05 8.46 -0.18
CA PHE A 91 -2.92 7.56 -0.03
C PHE A 91 -2.43 7.69 1.41
N THR A 92 -2.70 6.70 2.25
CA THR A 92 -2.51 6.81 3.71
C THR A 92 -1.72 5.64 4.26
N GLN A 93 -0.97 5.91 5.32
CA GLN A 93 -0.40 4.87 6.18
C GLN A 93 -1.47 4.37 7.15
N VAL A 94 -1.45 3.06 7.44
CA VAL A 94 -2.28 2.47 8.50
C VAL A 94 -1.54 2.58 9.82
N GLU A 95 -2.10 3.33 10.77
CA GLU A 95 -1.49 3.61 12.06
C GLU A 95 -0.04 4.10 11.90
N ASN A 96 0.89 3.47 12.61
CA ASN A 96 2.33 3.62 12.38
C ASN A 96 2.97 2.29 11.94
N ASP A 97 2.22 1.48 11.18
CA ASP A 97 2.74 0.24 10.59
C ASP A 97 3.23 0.51 9.16
N ARG A 98 3.90 -0.48 8.57
CA ARG A 98 4.46 -0.43 7.21
C ARG A 98 3.43 -0.92 6.19
N ILE A 99 2.20 -0.45 6.34
CA ILE A 99 1.07 -0.78 5.50
C ILE A 99 0.51 0.51 4.94
N LEU A 100 0.35 0.57 3.63
CA LEU A 100 -0.20 1.73 2.93
C LEU A 100 -1.46 1.35 2.17
N HIS A 101 -2.39 2.28 2.11
CA HIS A 101 -3.63 2.17 1.35
C HIS A 101 -3.71 3.30 0.33
N LEU A 102 -3.67 2.93 -0.94
CA LEU A 102 -3.95 3.83 -2.06
C LEU A 102 -5.39 3.59 -2.51
N ASP A 103 -6.30 4.46 -2.09
CA ASP A 103 -7.71 4.37 -2.45
C ASP A 103 -7.98 5.16 -3.72
N VAL A 104 -8.67 4.53 -4.66
CA VAL A 104 -9.02 5.14 -5.94
C VAL A 104 -10.51 5.01 -6.19
N SER A 105 -11.03 5.91 -7.02
CA SER A 105 -12.36 5.75 -7.59
C SER A 105 -12.29 5.72 -9.10
N THR A 106 -13.13 4.88 -9.69
CA THR A 106 -13.36 4.81 -11.13
C THR A 106 -14.87 4.85 -11.41
N ARG A 107 -15.22 4.85 -12.70
CA ARG A 107 -16.57 4.57 -13.16
C ARG A 107 -16.57 3.23 -13.87
N ASP A 108 -17.56 2.41 -13.61
CA ASP A 108 -17.74 1.16 -14.34
C ASP A 108 -18.35 1.41 -15.73
N GLU A 109 -18.67 0.33 -16.45
CA GLU A 109 -19.25 0.38 -17.80
C GLU A 109 -20.66 1.00 -17.83
N LEU A 110 -21.37 1.00 -16.70
CA LEU A 110 -22.70 1.58 -16.53
C LEU A 110 -22.62 3.05 -16.07
N GLY A 111 -21.43 3.52 -15.72
CA GLY A 111 -21.17 4.88 -15.25
C GLY A 111 -21.26 5.03 -13.73
N ASP A 112 -21.50 3.94 -13.00
CA ASP A 112 -21.60 3.91 -11.54
C ASP A 112 -20.21 4.03 -10.91
N LYS A 113 -20.16 4.64 -9.73
CA LYS A 113 -18.90 4.88 -9.03
C LYS A 113 -18.42 3.59 -8.36
N ALA A 114 -17.27 3.09 -8.79
CA ALA A 114 -16.61 1.94 -8.17
C ALA A 114 -15.36 2.38 -7.38
N GLY A 115 -15.19 1.83 -6.17
CA GLY A 115 -14.07 2.11 -5.27
C GLY A 115 -13.13 0.92 -5.14
N TYR A 116 -11.83 1.16 -5.31
CA TYR A 116 -10.81 0.12 -5.16
C TYR A 116 -9.69 0.61 -4.25
N ARG A 117 -9.12 -0.32 -3.48
CA ARG A 117 -7.96 -0.09 -2.62
C ARG A 117 -6.79 -0.90 -3.13
N PHE A 118 -5.68 -0.23 -3.41
CA PHE A 118 -4.40 -0.88 -3.61
C PHE A 118 -3.63 -0.88 -2.28
N THR A 119 -3.50 -2.05 -1.67
CA THR A 119 -2.84 -2.22 -0.37
C THR A 119 -1.40 -2.65 -0.57
N ILE A 120 -0.48 -1.97 0.10
CA ILE A 120 0.96 -2.24 0.07
C ILE A 120 1.40 -2.64 1.48
N GLU A 121 1.74 -3.91 1.68
CA GLU A 121 2.28 -4.40 2.94
C GLU A 121 3.80 -4.61 2.81
N MET A 122 4.60 -3.92 3.63
CA MET A 122 6.07 -4.00 3.60
C MET A 122 6.60 -4.73 4.85
N MET A 123 6.29 -6.03 4.93
CA MET A 123 6.60 -6.90 6.07
C MET A 123 7.73 -7.91 5.80
N GLY A 124 8.80 -7.47 5.12
CA GLY A 124 9.93 -8.32 4.75
C GLY A 124 9.49 -9.48 3.85
N ARG A 125 9.78 -10.74 4.24
CA ARG A 125 9.37 -11.93 3.46
C ARG A 125 7.85 -12.03 3.23
N HIS A 126 7.05 -11.47 4.15
CA HIS A 126 5.59 -11.46 4.08
C HIS A 126 5.02 -10.24 3.35
N SER A 127 5.88 -9.34 2.83
CA SER A 127 5.43 -8.19 2.04
C SER A 127 4.57 -8.63 0.86
N ASN A 128 3.53 -7.87 0.54
CA ASN A 128 2.64 -8.20 -0.55
C ASN A 128 1.93 -6.94 -1.07
N LEU A 129 1.41 -7.04 -2.30
CA LEU A 129 0.58 -6.00 -2.91
C LEU A 129 -0.78 -6.62 -3.23
N PHE A 130 -1.85 -5.93 -2.86
CA PHE A 130 -3.23 -6.38 -3.07
C PHE A 130 -4.01 -5.34 -3.84
N LEU A 131 -4.89 -5.80 -4.71
CA LEU A 131 -6.03 -5.03 -5.17
C LEU A 131 -7.28 -5.54 -4.46
N VAL A 132 -8.01 -4.65 -3.81
CA VAL A 132 -9.17 -4.97 -2.97
C VAL A 132 -10.37 -4.16 -3.44
N ASN A 133 -11.53 -4.79 -3.56
CA ASN A 133 -12.81 -4.10 -3.75
C ASN A 133 -13.24 -3.45 -2.44
N GLN A 134 -13.52 -2.14 -2.45
CA GLN A 134 -13.88 -1.43 -1.22
C GLN A 134 -15.33 -1.69 -0.78
N GLU A 135 -16.20 -2.15 -1.68
CA GLU A 135 -17.62 -2.39 -1.35
C GLU A 135 -17.79 -3.59 -0.42
N ASP A 136 -17.12 -4.71 -0.73
CA ASP A 136 -17.26 -5.98 -0.03
C ASP A 136 -15.94 -6.45 0.64
N ASN A 137 -14.89 -5.63 0.56
CA ASN A 137 -13.56 -5.93 1.08
C ASN A 137 -12.97 -7.25 0.53
N THR A 138 -13.32 -7.63 -0.70
CA THR A 138 -12.79 -8.82 -1.37
C THR A 138 -11.46 -8.55 -2.07
N ILE A 139 -10.53 -9.50 -1.99
CA ILE A 139 -9.28 -9.48 -2.75
C ILE A 139 -9.63 -9.76 -4.22
N ILE A 140 -9.37 -8.80 -5.09
CA ILE A 140 -9.47 -8.98 -6.55
C ILE A 140 -8.27 -9.78 -7.03
N ASP A 141 -7.06 -9.37 -6.65
CA ASP A 141 -5.84 -10.18 -6.84
C ASP A 141 -4.70 -9.69 -5.92
N CYS A 142 -3.62 -10.46 -5.85
CA CYS A 142 -2.40 -10.10 -5.15
C CYS A 142 -1.14 -10.66 -5.82
N VAL A 143 0.01 -10.05 -5.55
CA VAL A 143 1.30 -10.49 -6.12
C VAL A 143 1.72 -11.85 -5.59
N LYS A 144 1.62 -12.07 -4.28
CA LYS A 144 1.98 -13.33 -3.63
C LYS A 144 0.72 -14.03 -3.13
N ARG A 145 0.32 -15.10 -3.83
CA ARG A 145 -0.83 -15.91 -3.45
C ARG A 145 -0.42 -16.94 -2.41
N VAL A 146 -1.20 -17.07 -1.34
CA VAL A 146 -0.94 -18.02 -0.24
C VAL A 146 -2.24 -18.70 0.15
N SER A 147 -2.26 -20.02 0.06
CA SER A 147 -3.42 -20.85 0.40
C SER A 147 -3.52 -21.11 1.91
N LEU A 148 -4.69 -21.55 2.38
CA LEU A 148 -4.96 -21.89 3.78
C LEU A 148 -3.96 -22.88 4.39
N GLY A 149 -3.45 -23.83 3.60
CA GLY A 149 -2.47 -24.81 4.08
C GLY A 149 -1.08 -24.23 4.38
N GLN A 150 -0.77 -23.04 3.85
CA GLN A 150 0.54 -22.38 4.01
C GLN A 150 0.49 -21.19 4.98
N ASN A 151 -0.70 -20.63 5.22
CA ASN A 151 -0.91 -19.56 6.18
C ASN A 151 -2.22 -19.80 6.94
N SER A 152 -2.10 -20.14 8.22
CA SER A 152 -3.24 -20.42 9.10
C SER A 152 -4.02 -19.18 9.51
N TYR A 153 -3.46 -17.97 9.36
CA TYR A 153 -4.10 -16.74 9.81
C TYR A 153 -5.05 -16.15 8.78
N ARG A 154 -4.64 -16.09 7.51
CA ARG A 154 -5.46 -15.52 6.42
C ARG A 154 -5.13 -16.13 5.07
N THR A 155 -6.16 -16.24 4.22
CA THR A 155 -6.02 -16.66 2.82
C THR A 155 -5.71 -15.45 1.95
N LEU A 156 -4.67 -15.54 1.13
CA LEU A 156 -4.25 -14.47 0.23
C LEU A 156 -4.46 -14.92 -1.22
N GLN A 157 -5.69 -14.83 -1.72
CA GLN A 157 -6.01 -15.20 -3.10
C GLN A 157 -7.24 -14.44 -3.60
N PRO A 158 -7.44 -14.33 -4.94
CA PRO A 158 -8.65 -13.77 -5.51
C PRO A 158 -9.94 -14.38 -4.92
N GLY A 159 -10.91 -13.54 -4.61
CA GLY A 159 -12.22 -13.92 -4.06
C GLY A 159 -12.25 -14.12 -2.54
N ALA A 160 -11.11 -14.16 -1.86
CA ALA A 160 -11.08 -14.18 -0.39
C ALA A 160 -11.32 -12.77 0.17
N SER A 161 -11.93 -12.64 1.36
CA SER A 161 -11.99 -11.36 2.07
C SER A 161 -10.59 -10.92 2.52
N TYR A 162 -10.27 -9.64 2.32
CA TYR A 162 -9.01 -9.07 2.78
C TYR A 162 -9.03 -8.91 4.30
N VAL A 163 -8.07 -9.53 4.98
CA VAL A 163 -7.87 -9.40 6.41
C VAL A 163 -6.50 -8.79 6.65
N MET A 164 -6.44 -7.73 7.46
CA MET A 164 -5.18 -7.08 7.84
C MET A 164 -4.21 -8.08 8.50
N PRO A 165 -2.88 -7.84 8.42
CA PRO A 165 -1.93 -8.60 9.23
C PRO A 165 -2.26 -8.50 10.73
N PRO A 166 -1.80 -9.45 11.56
CA PRO A 166 -2.00 -9.38 13.00
C PRO A 166 -1.50 -8.05 13.57
N GLN A 167 -2.41 -7.28 14.18
CA GLN A 167 -2.07 -6.00 14.77
C GLN A 167 -1.42 -6.19 16.14
N THR A 168 -0.48 -5.32 16.46
CA THR A 168 0.11 -5.24 17.80
C THR A 168 -0.78 -4.39 18.71
N GLN A 169 -0.79 -4.68 20.02
CA GLN A 169 -1.45 -3.83 21.02
C GLN A 169 -0.66 -2.56 21.35
N LYS A 170 0.50 -2.33 20.72
CA LYS A 170 1.30 -1.12 20.93
C LYS A 170 0.57 0.09 20.35
N LYS A 171 0.49 1.15 21.15
CA LYS A 171 -0.06 2.43 20.72
C LYS A 171 0.83 3.07 19.66
N ASN A 172 0.21 3.79 18.73
CA ASN A 172 0.89 4.59 17.73
C ASN A 172 1.74 5.69 18.43
N PRO A 173 3.06 5.79 18.16
CA PRO A 173 3.93 6.77 18.82
C PRO A 173 3.52 8.23 18.59
N PHE A 174 2.79 8.52 17.52
CA PHE A 174 2.30 9.87 17.20
C PHE A 174 1.00 10.23 17.92
N GLU A 175 0.40 9.31 18.67
CA GLU A 175 -0.85 9.54 19.41
C GLU A 175 -0.63 9.66 20.93
N TYR A 176 0.62 9.61 21.38
CA TYR A 176 0.94 9.87 22.78
C TYR A 176 0.80 11.37 23.08
N SER A 177 0.04 11.68 24.13
CA SER A 177 0.13 12.98 24.78
C SER A 177 1.48 13.12 25.50
N LEU A 178 1.90 14.36 25.75
CA LEU A 178 3.13 14.62 26.52
C LEU A 178 3.11 13.94 27.89
N PHE A 179 1.96 13.91 28.56
CA PHE A 179 1.79 13.25 29.86
C PHE A 179 1.98 11.73 29.78
N GLU A 180 1.39 11.07 28.77
CA GLU A 180 1.56 9.63 28.59
C GLU A 180 3.02 9.28 28.22
N LEU A 181 3.69 10.14 27.44
CA LEU A 181 5.08 9.96 27.07
C LEU A 181 6.01 10.15 28.29
N ASP A 182 5.77 11.17 29.09
CA ASP A 182 6.48 11.44 30.34
C ASP A 182 6.35 10.26 31.31
N SER A 183 5.13 9.74 31.49
CA SER A 183 4.85 8.56 32.32
C SER A 183 5.58 7.29 31.84
N LEU A 184 5.82 7.15 30.53
CA LEU A 184 6.54 6.01 29.95
C LEU A 184 8.07 6.14 30.05
N LEU A 185 8.60 7.36 29.93
CA LEU A 185 10.04 7.63 29.98
C LEU A 185 10.54 7.76 31.42
N HIS A 186 9.67 8.20 32.31
CA HIS A 186 9.90 8.32 33.75
C HIS A 186 8.85 7.48 34.50
N PRO A 187 8.83 6.14 34.29
CA PRO A 187 7.97 5.28 35.09
C PRO A 187 8.38 5.51 36.54
N PHE A 188 7.44 5.92 37.39
CA PHE A 188 7.67 6.23 38.80
C PHE A 188 8.71 5.25 39.36
N ILE A 189 9.93 5.75 39.57
CA ILE A 189 10.93 5.04 40.35
C ILE A 189 10.31 5.08 41.74
N GLY A 190 9.75 3.94 42.17
CA GLY A 190 9.18 3.83 43.50
C GLY A 190 10.17 4.39 44.50
N GLU A 191 9.73 5.36 45.31
CA GLU A 191 10.47 5.77 46.49
C GLU A 191 10.68 4.54 47.42
N PRO A 192 11.79 4.53 48.18
CA PRO A 192 12.36 3.35 48.83
C PRO A 192 11.46 2.64 49.86
#